data_AF-A0A7K3ZNL9-F1
#
_entry.id   AF-A0A7K3ZNL9-F1
#
_cell.length_a   1.000
_cell.length_b   1.000
_cell.length_c   1.000
_cell.angle_alpha   90.00
_cell.angle_beta   90.00
_cell.angle_gamma   90.00
#
_symmetry.space_group_name_H-M   'P 1'
#
loop_
_entity.id
_entity.type
_entity.pdbx_description
1 polymer ?
#
loop_
_entity_poly.entity_id
_entity_poly.type
_entity_poly.pdbx_seq_one_letter_code
_entity_poly.pdbx_strand_id
1 'polypeptide(L)'
;DFIIPAGLEVGDSFPEENYGSVNITGSEVRSYAGAQRTVLTATIHGNTYVWDQKTGVSVEGYTETVAYSIHSVVSATNMWQPDAAPSSDLALIAIVIAFILIIIVLIIAFVARRRHHKPAYSP
;
A
#
# COMPACT_ATOMS: atom_id res chain seq x y z
N ASP A 1 -14.39 16.51 5.60
CA ASP A 1 -13.47 16.88 4.52
C ASP A 1 -13.28 15.71 3.55
N PHE A 2 -13.03 15.97 2.27
CA PHE A 2 -12.81 14.93 1.26
C PHE A 2 -11.41 14.30 1.36
N ILE A 3 -10.42 15.07 1.83
CA ILE A 3 -9.04 14.64 2.03
C ILE A 3 -8.59 15.08 3.43
N ILE A 4 -7.88 14.20 4.13
CA ILE A 4 -7.26 14.47 5.43
C ILE A 4 -5.76 14.13 5.36
N PRO A 5 -4.94 14.53 6.36
CA PRO A 5 -3.58 14.03 6.45
C PRO A 5 -3.53 12.50 6.43
N ALA A 6 -2.63 11.95 5.64
CA ALA A 6 -2.44 10.51 5.54
C ALA A 6 -1.70 9.97 6.79
N GLY A 7 -1.98 8.71 7.13
CA GLY A 7 -1.26 8.00 8.20
C GLY A 7 -1.68 8.38 9.63
N LEU A 8 -2.80 9.08 9.80
CA LEU A 8 -3.35 9.35 11.13
C LEU A 8 -3.79 8.05 11.82
N GLU A 9 -3.84 8.09 13.14
CA GLU A 9 -4.29 7.00 14.00
C GLU A 9 -5.48 7.42 14.87
N VAL A 10 -6.07 6.45 15.56
CA VAL A 10 -7.14 6.73 16.52
C VAL A 10 -6.59 7.56 17.66
N GLY A 11 -7.28 8.67 17.99
CA GLY A 11 -6.82 9.63 18.99
C GLY A 11 -6.06 10.81 18.41
N ASP A 12 -5.57 10.72 17.18
CA ASP A 12 -5.03 11.88 16.47
C ASP A 12 -6.14 12.85 16.10
N SER A 13 -5.74 14.09 15.85
CA SER A 13 -6.63 15.13 15.34
C SER A 13 -5.99 15.93 14.22
N PHE A 14 -6.84 16.51 13.38
CA PHE A 14 -6.42 17.42 12.32
C PHE A 14 -7.32 18.66 12.31
N PRO A 15 -6.80 19.83 11.88
CA PRO A 15 -7.61 21.03 11.74
C PRO A 15 -8.49 20.95 10.48
N GLU A 16 -9.75 21.32 10.62
CA GLU A 16 -10.70 21.55 9.53
C GLU A 16 -11.22 23.00 9.64
N GLU A 17 -11.28 23.69 8.50
CA GLU A 17 -11.50 25.15 8.43
C GLU A 17 -12.85 25.61 9.00
N ASN A 18 -13.89 24.80 8.83
CA ASN A 18 -15.28 25.12 9.18
C ASN A 18 -15.70 24.55 10.55
N TYR A 19 -15.03 23.51 11.02
CA TYR A 19 -15.47 22.67 12.14
C TYR A 19 -14.42 22.57 13.26
N GLY A 20 -13.25 23.19 13.08
CA GLY A 20 -12.17 23.16 14.06
C GLY A 20 -11.43 21.83 14.07
N SER A 21 -10.98 21.37 15.23
CA SER A 21 -10.20 20.14 15.33
C SER A 21 -11.11 18.92 15.23
N VAL A 22 -10.86 18.07 14.24
CA VAL A 22 -11.54 16.79 14.04
C VAL A 22 -10.70 15.68 14.64
N ASN A 23 -11.28 14.89 15.54
CA ASN A 23 -10.62 13.75 16.16
C ASN A 23 -10.98 12.45 15.43
N ILE A 24 -9.98 11.61 15.20
CA ILE A 24 -10.19 10.26 14.68
C ILE A 24 -10.68 9.36 15.83
N THR A 25 -11.87 8.78 15.65
CA THR A 25 -12.57 8.03 16.71
C THR A 25 -12.54 6.52 16.51
N GLY A 26 -12.26 6.05 15.29
CA GLY A 26 -12.24 4.62 14.99
C GLY A 26 -11.29 4.28 13.87
N SER A 27 -10.82 3.03 13.89
CA SER A 27 -10.03 2.43 12.82
C SER A 27 -10.43 0.96 12.68
N GLU A 28 -10.67 0.52 11.45
CA GLU A 28 -10.98 -0.87 11.14
C GLU A 28 -10.63 -1.22 9.70
N VAL A 29 -10.59 -2.51 9.37
CA VAL A 29 -10.37 -2.97 8.00
C VAL A 29 -11.72 -3.18 7.31
N ARG A 30 -11.92 -2.49 6.18
CA ARG A 30 -13.12 -2.61 5.33
C ARG A 30 -12.73 -2.83 3.86
N SER A 31 -13.67 -3.28 3.04
CA SER A 31 -13.46 -3.49 1.60
C SER A 31 -14.06 -2.34 0.79
N TYR A 32 -13.25 -1.69 -0.04
CA TYR A 32 -13.69 -0.64 -0.96
C TYR A 32 -13.06 -0.83 -2.34
N ALA A 33 -13.83 -0.61 -3.41
CA ALA A 33 -13.47 -0.87 -4.80
C ALA A 33 -12.61 -2.13 -5.03
N GLY A 34 -12.95 -3.24 -4.37
CA GLY A 34 -12.28 -4.53 -4.51
C GLY A 34 -10.98 -4.71 -3.73
N ALA A 35 -10.60 -3.78 -2.85
CA ALA A 35 -9.40 -3.88 -2.00
C ALA A 35 -9.75 -3.77 -0.51
N GLN A 36 -9.05 -4.55 0.33
CA GLN A 36 -9.09 -4.37 1.78
C GLN A 36 -8.27 -3.15 2.18
N ARG A 37 -8.83 -2.29 3.03
CA ARG A 37 -8.23 -1.03 3.46
C ARG A 37 -8.44 -0.85 4.95
N THR A 38 -7.39 -0.42 5.64
CA THR A 38 -7.55 0.17 6.97
C THR A 38 -8.14 1.56 6.79
N VAL A 39 -9.30 1.79 7.39
CA VAL A 39 -10.03 3.04 7.28
C VAL A 39 -10.22 3.70 8.63
N LEU A 40 -10.18 5.02 8.63
CA LEU A 40 -10.38 5.87 9.80
C LEU A 40 -11.79 6.43 9.80
N THR A 41 -12.41 6.53 10.97
CA THR A 41 -13.77 7.07 11.13
C THR A 41 -13.80 8.25 12.10
N ALA A 42 -14.52 9.31 11.72
CA ALA A 42 -14.87 10.41 12.61
C ALA A 42 -16.33 10.84 12.39
N THR A 43 -16.93 11.44 13.43
CA THR A 43 -18.26 12.07 13.33
C THR A 43 -18.12 13.57 13.49
N ILE A 44 -18.60 14.33 12.50
CA ILE A 44 -18.54 15.79 12.45
C ILE A 44 -19.95 16.31 12.21
N HIS A 45 -20.50 17.05 13.19
CA HIS A 45 -21.87 17.58 13.15
C HIS A 45 -22.94 16.53 12.79
N GLY A 46 -22.83 15.32 13.34
CA GLY A 46 -23.77 14.22 13.09
C GLY A 46 -23.57 13.49 11.76
N ASN A 47 -22.59 13.89 10.95
CA ASN A 47 -22.19 13.17 9.74
C ASN A 47 -21.02 12.24 10.05
N THR A 48 -21.11 11.00 9.60
CA THR A 48 -20.00 10.04 9.69
C THR A 48 -19.17 10.12 8.42
N TYR A 49 -17.87 10.26 8.60
CA TYR A 49 -16.91 10.26 7.50
C TYR A 49 -15.91 9.13 7.70
N VAL A 50 -15.58 8.47 6.59
CA VAL A 50 -14.64 7.36 6.55
C VAL A 50 -13.57 7.67 5.50
N TRP A 51 -12.30 7.54 5.88
CA TRP A 51 -11.14 7.79 5.02
C TRP A 51 -10.24 6.57 4.98
N ASP A 52 -9.62 6.32 3.83
CA ASP A 52 -8.51 5.36 3.75
C ASP A 52 -7.30 5.91 4.53
N GLN A 53 -6.78 5.14 5.48
CA GLN A 53 -5.70 5.60 6.36
C GLN A 53 -4.43 5.93 5.58
N LYS A 54 -4.10 5.14 4.55
CA LYS A 54 -2.84 5.26 3.80
C LYS A 54 -2.81 6.51 2.93
N THR A 55 -3.94 6.88 2.34
CA THR A 55 -4.04 8.00 1.38
C THR A 55 -4.69 9.25 1.97
N GLY A 56 -5.45 9.12 3.06
CA GLY A 56 -6.25 10.20 3.63
C GLY A 56 -7.48 10.57 2.79
N VAL A 57 -7.81 9.80 1.75
CA VAL A 57 -8.95 10.11 0.87
C VAL A 57 -10.23 9.48 1.40
N SER A 58 -11.33 10.24 1.37
CA SER A 58 -12.64 9.76 1.81
C SER A 58 -13.13 8.63 0.90
N VAL A 59 -13.62 7.56 1.51
CA VAL A 59 -14.13 6.36 0.83
C VAL A 59 -15.60 6.11 1.09
N GLU A 60 -16.11 6.63 2.21
CA GLU A 60 -17.52 6.56 2.57
C GLU A 60 -17.91 7.78 3.41
N GLY A 61 -19.13 8.24 3.21
CA GLY A 61 -19.75 9.31 3.99
C GLY A 61 -21.23 9.02 4.20
N TYR A 62 -21.71 9.24 5.42
CA TYR A 62 -23.09 9.03 5.80
C TYR A 62 -23.64 10.24 6.55
N THR A 63 -24.78 10.72 6.08
CA THR A 63 -25.57 11.79 6.69
C THR A 63 -26.99 11.30 6.86
N GLU A 64 -27.54 11.45 8.05
CA GLU A 64 -28.94 11.15 8.33
C GLU A 64 -29.59 12.32 9.06
N THR A 65 -30.69 12.79 8.50
CA THR A 65 -31.53 13.84 9.10
C THR A 65 -32.98 13.39 9.08
N VAL A 66 -33.86 14.16 9.73
CA VAL A 66 -35.31 13.90 9.68
C VAL A 66 -35.91 14.07 8.27
N ALA A 67 -35.25 14.79 7.37
CA ALA A 67 -35.76 15.12 6.04
C ALA A 67 -35.17 14.24 4.92
N TYR A 68 -33.93 13.78 5.09
CA TYR A 68 -33.22 13.02 4.08
C TYR A 68 -32.05 12.22 4.68
N SER A 69 -31.61 11.20 3.93
CA SER A 69 -30.33 10.53 4.12
C SER A 69 -29.47 10.67 2.87
N ILE A 70 -28.15 10.79 3.07
CA ILE A 70 -27.15 10.74 2.01
C ILE A 70 -26.14 9.67 2.42
N HIS A 71 -25.94 8.70 1.52
CA HIS A 71 -24.92 7.68 1.69
C HIS A 71 -24.07 7.63 0.42
N SER A 72 -22.80 7.99 0.57
CA SER A 72 -21.83 8.04 -0.51
C SER A 72 -20.76 6.98 -0.25
N VAL A 73 -20.52 6.11 -1.23
CA VAL A 73 -19.49 5.07 -1.16
C VAL A 73 -18.72 5.07 -2.47
N VAL A 74 -17.39 5.02 -2.39
CA VAL A 74 -16.53 4.93 -3.56
C VAL A 74 -16.71 3.60 -4.29
N SER A 75 -16.97 3.67 -5.60
CA SER A 75 -17.18 2.50 -6.45
C SER A 75 -15.92 2.04 -7.19
N ALA A 76 -15.03 2.97 -7.54
CA ALA A 76 -13.78 2.72 -8.23
C ALA A 76 -12.74 3.81 -7.93
N THR A 77 -11.45 3.45 -7.92
CA THR A 77 -10.34 4.40 -7.83
C THR A 77 -9.05 3.82 -8.39
N ASN A 78 -8.21 4.68 -8.97
CA ASN A 78 -6.86 4.34 -9.43
C ASN A 78 -5.76 4.67 -8.40
N MET A 79 -6.13 5.19 -7.22
CA MET A 79 -5.18 5.53 -6.14
C MET A 79 -4.68 4.29 -5.39
N TRP A 80 -5.40 3.19 -5.56
CA TRP A 80 -5.15 1.93 -4.92
C TRP A 80 -4.40 1.03 -5.87
N GLN A 81 -3.12 0.80 -5.56
CA GLN A 81 -2.52 -0.41 -6.08
C GLN A 81 -3.17 -1.58 -5.34
N PRO A 82 -3.55 -2.66 -6.05
CA PRO A 82 -3.74 -3.93 -5.36
C PRO A 82 -2.47 -4.14 -4.54
N ASP A 83 -2.61 -4.42 -3.25
CA ASP A 83 -1.49 -4.95 -2.51
C ASP A 83 -0.99 -6.10 -3.37
N ALA A 84 0.26 -6.01 -3.83
CA ALA A 84 0.84 -7.05 -4.66
C ALA A 84 0.45 -8.35 -3.97
N ALA A 85 -0.28 -9.21 -4.69
CA ALA A 85 -0.80 -10.43 -4.11
C ALA A 85 0.32 -11.06 -3.27
N PRO A 86 0.03 -11.76 -2.15
CA PRO A 86 1.07 -12.34 -1.28
C PRO A 86 2.02 -13.35 -1.97
N SER A 87 1.97 -13.44 -3.31
CA SER A 87 2.75 -14.26 -4.21
C SER A 87 4.06 -13.67 -4.76
N SER A 88 4.56 -12.49 -4.35
CA SER A 88 5.80 -11.97 -4.96
C SER A 88 7.07 -12.05 -4.11
N ASP A 89 7.03 -12.24 -2.79
CA ASP A 89 8.29 -12.31 -2.03
C ASP A 89 9.05 -13.61 -2.31
N LEU A 90 8.39 -14.77 -2.21
CA LEU A 90 9.07 -16.06 -2.47
C LEU A 90 9.45 -16.23 -3.95
N ALA A 91 8.60 -15.79 -4.88
CA ALA A 91 8.89 -15.87 -6.31
C ALA A 91 10.04 -14.94 -6.70
N LEU A 92 10.07 -13.71 -6.20
CA LEU A 92 11.16 -12.76 -6.44
C LEU A 92 12.45 -13.24 -5.79
N ILE A 93 12.41 -13.74 -4.54
CA ILE A 93 13.56 -14.33 -3.85
C ILE A 93 14.11 -15.51 -4.66
N ALA A 94 13.25 -16.41 -5.16
CA ALA A 94 13.66 -17.54 -5.98
C ALA A 94 14.33 -17.12 -7.30
N ILE A 95 13.78 -16.09 -7.97
CA ILE A 95 14.37 -15.51 -9.19
C ILE A 95 15.75 -14.91 -8.89
N VAL A 96 15.89 -14.15 -7.80
CA VAL A 96 17.17 -13.54 -7.40
C VAL A 96 18.22 -14.61 -7.08
N ILE A 97 17.86 -15.66 -6.33
CA ILE A 97 18.75 -16.78 -6.02
C ILE A 97 19.19 -17.49 -7.31
N ALA A 98 18.26 -17.80 -8.21
CA ALA A 98 18.58 -18.43 -9.49
C ALA A 98 19.56 -17.59 -10.32
N PHE A 99 19.38 -16.26 -10.36
CA PHE A 99 20.25 -15.35 -11.08
C PHE A 99 21.67 -15.32 -10.49
N ILE A 100 21.79 -15.28 -9.16
CA ILE A 100 23.08 -15.33 -8.45
C ILE A 100 23.79 -16.66 -8.76
N LEU A 101 23.08 -17.79 -8.73
CA LEU A 101 23.65 -19.10 -9.05
C LEU A 101 24.17 -19.18 -10.49
N ILE A 102 23.43 -18.63 -11.46
CA ILE A 102 23.88 -18.55 -12.86
C ILE A 102 25.16 -17.73 -12.97
N ILE A 103 25.24 -16.57 -12.31
CA ILE A 103 26.44 -15.72 -12.31
C ILE A 103 27.63 -16.48 -11.71
N ILE A 104 27.44 -17.19 -10.60
CA ILE A 104 28.51 -18.00 -9.97
C ILE A 104 29.00 -19.08 -10.94
N VAL A 105 28.09 -19.82 -11.58
CA VAL A 105 28.44 -20.86 -12.56
C VAL A 105 29.23 -20.27 -13.73
N LEU A 106 28.80 -19.11 -14.26
CA LEU A 106 29.50 -18.43 -15.35
C LEU A 106 30.91 -17.96 -14.94
N ILE A 107 31.08 -17.44 -13.72
CA ILE A 107 32.38 -17.04 -13.19
C ILE A 107 33.30 -18.26 -13.05
N ILE A 108 32.81 -19.36 -12.47
CA ILE A 108 33.58 -20.61 -12.31
C ILE A 108 34.00 -21.14 -13.69
N ALA A 109 33.07 -21.22 -14.65
CA ALA A 109 33.36 -21.68 -15.99
C ALA A 109 34.40 -20.79 -16.70
N PHE A 110 34.30 -19.47 -16.56
CA PHE A 110 35.25 -18.52 -17.13
C PHE A 110 36.66 -18.67 -16.56
N VAL A 111 36.77 -18.79 -15.23
CA VAL A 111 38.06 -19.01 -14.54
C VAL A 111 38.67 -20.35 -14.93
N ALA A 112 37.87 -21.42 -14.97
CA ALA A 112 38.32 -22.74 -15.40
C ALA A 112 38.85 -22.69 -16.84
N ARG A 113 38.12 -22.06 -17.76
CA ARG A 113 38.52 -21.94 -19.17
C ARG A 113 39.83 -21.15 -19.34
N ARG A 114 40.06 -20.10 -18.55
CA ARG A 114 41.34 -19.37 -18.52
C ARG A 114 42.50 -20.20 -17.97
N ARG A 115 42.27 -21.05 -16.97
CA ARG A 115 43.33 -21.92 -16.40
C ARG A 115 43.79 -22.99 -17.38
N HIS A 116 42.91 -23.50 -18.23
CA HIS A 116 43.25 -24.47 -19.28
C HIS A 116 43.96 -23.86 -20.50
N HIS A 117 43.91 -22.54 -20.68
CA HIS A 117 44.54 -21.81 -21.80
C HIS A 117 45.90 -21.17 -21.45
N LYS A 118 46.62 -21.69 -20.45
CA LYS A 118 48.03 -21.28 -20.25
C LYS A 118 48.87 -21.89 -21.39
N PRO A 119 49.53 -21.09 -22.25
CA PRO A 119 50.42 -21.64 -23.27
C PRO A 119 51.58 -22.35 -22.58
N ALA A 120 51.83 -23.59 -22.97
CA ALA A 120 53.02 -24.32 -22.54
C ALA A 120 54.25 -23.59 -23.10
N TYR A 121 55.00 -22.91 -22.23
CA TYR A 121 56.35 -22.46 -22.57
C TYR A 121 57.22 -23.71 -22.71
N SER A 122 57.65 -24.03 -23.93
CA SER A 122 58.78 -24.93 -24.17
C SER A 122 60.09 -24.14 -24.05
N PRO A 123 61.14 -24.75 -23.48
CA PRO A 123 62.42 -24.09 -23.17
C PRO A 123 63.20 -23.63 -24.40
#